data_AF-A0AAW2Z180-F1
#
_entry.id   AF-A0AAW2Z180-F1
#
_cell.length_a   1.000
_cell.length_b   1.000
_cell.length_c   1.000
_cell.angle_alpha   90.00
_cell.angle_beta   90.00
_cell.angle_gamma   90.00
#
_symmetry.space_group_name_H-M   'P 1'
#
loop_
_entity.id
_entity.type
_entity.pdbx_description
1 polymer ?
#
loop_
_entity_poly.entity_id
_entity_poly.type
_entity_poly.pdbx_seq_one_letter_code
_entity_poly.pdbx_strand_id
1 'polypeptide(L)'
;MSHKRDIWVNHVQLRNIIIEKPNVKIFEVGFNTYHEFVESHIPGAMFLDTCCFEQPPLWKIVGLPEIYQTFKKFRIIPSSTVILYGRQVAAAARVAHIMLYAGLSDIRLLDGDYAGYKQSNLPTESGGHNLKDVAMEGVAAFIANRSLVCDKSIAKSLLEERNASLVSVRSPKEVNGRCSGYSYIKQKGDIIGAKWGHAGTSAYLMEDYFGPDNYILPLEHIERLWESEGILKHHKVAFYCGTAWRASVAFLCAYSLGWKDICVYDGGWLDWIQEECSK
;
A
#
# COMPACT_ATOMS: atom_id res chain seq x y z
N MET A 1 -17.25 6.68 18.06
CA MET A 1 -15.79 6.96 18.08
C MET A 1 -15.13 6.00 17.12
N SER A 2 -14.26 6.48 16.23
CA SER A 2 -13.48 5.55 15.41
C SER A 2 -12.31 5.01 16.21
N HIS A 3 -12.20 3.69 16.34
CA HIS A 3 -11.05 3.08 16.97
C HIS A 3 -9.86 3.14 16.00
N LYS A 4 -8.76 3.75 16.45
CA LYS A 4 -7.48 3.70 15.75
C LYS A 4 -7.09 2.25 15.52
N ARG A 5 -6.51 1.97 14.36
CA ARG A 5 -6.03 0.64 14.00
C ARG A 5 -4.51 0.66 14.05
N ASP A 6 -3.96 -0.19 14.91
CA ASP A 6 -2.53 -0.25 15.13
C ASP A 6 -1.87 -1.20 14.13
N ILE A 7 -1.71 -0.76 12.87
CA ILE A 7 -1.09 -1.59 11.82
C ILE A 7 0.42 -1.37 11.71
N TRP A 8 0.94 -0.23 12.16
CA TRP A 8 2.37 0.10 12.10
C TRP A 8 3.06 -0.49 13.33
N VAL A 9 4.05 -1.35 13.11
CA VAL A 9 4.75 -2.03 14.19
C VAL A 9 6.24 -1.75 14.09
N ASN A 10 6.86 -1.37 15.19
CA ASN A 10 8.32 -1.28 15.25
C ASN A 10 8.95 -2.68 15.43
N HIS A 11 10.28 -2.75 15.39
CA HIS A 11 11.01 -4.02 15.50
C HIS A 11 10.80 -4.76 16.84
N VAL A 12 10.49 -4.05 17.93
CA VAL A 12 10.18 -4.67 19.23
C VAL A 12 8.79 -5.32 19.19
N GLN A 13 7.79 -4.59 18.68
CA GLN A 13 6.43 -5.10 18.50
C GLN A 13 6.40 -6.28 17.52
N LEU A 14 7.18 -6.20 16.43
CA LEU A 14 7.38 -7.30 15.48
C LEU A 14 7.79 -8.59 16.22
N ARG A 15 8.83 -8.52 17.06
CA ARG A 15 9.31 -9.68 17.83
C ARG A 15 8.25 -10.23 18.77
N ASN A 16 7.51 -9.36 19.47
CA ASN A 16 6.45 -9.78 20.37
C ASN A 16 5.33 -10.49 19.61
N ILE A 17 4.90 -9.95 18.46
CA ILE A 17 3.87 -10.56 17.62
C ILE A 17 4.31 -11.95 17.16
N ILE A 18 5.57 -12.13 16.74
CA ILE A 18 6.11 -13.42 16.32
C ILE A 18 6.06 -14.46 17.44
N ILE A 19 6.28 -14.04 18.69
CA ILE A 19 6.27 -14.93 19.86
C ILE A 19 4.84 -15.25 20.32
N GLU A 20 3.96 -14.25 20.33
CA GLU A 20 2.65 -14.32 20.96
C GLU A 20 1.56 -14.87 20.04
N LYS A 21 1.67 -14.65 18.72
CA LYS A 21 0.62 -15.03 17.78
C LYS A 21 0.94 -16.33 17.05
N PRO A 22 -0.03 -17.24 16.92
CA PRO A 22 0.11 -18.38 16.04
C PRO A 22 0.03 -17.94 14.58
N ASN A 23 0.68 -18.69 13.68
CA ASN A 23 0.56 -18.52 12.22
C ASN A 23 0.91 -17.12 11.68
N VAL A 24 1.97 -16.51 12.22
CA VAL A 24 2.55 -15.28 11.65
C VAL A 24 3.23 -15.59 10.32
N LYS A 25 2.96 -14.77 9.31
CA LYS A 25 3.67 -14.77 8.02
C LYS A 25 4.38 -13.44 7.86
N ILE A 26 5.69 -13.48 7.63
CA ILE A 26 6.50 -12.28 7.39
C ILE A 26 6.86 -12.26 5.91
N PHE A 27 6.60 -11.15 5.23
CA PHE A 27 6.99 -10.98 3.84
C PHE A 27 7.81 -9.72 3.63
N GLU A 28 8.91 -9.89 2.91
CA GLU A 28 9.51 -8.79 2.18
C GLU A 28 8.80 -8.61 0.85
N VAL A 29 8.27 -7.41 0.61
CA VAL A 29 7.52 -7.07 -0.59
C VAL A 29 8.39 -6.20 -1.49
N GLY A 30 8.40 -6.51 -2.79
CA GLY A 30 9.05 -5.65 -3.77
C GLY A 30 8.84 -6.04 -5.22
N PHE A 31 9.36 -5.20 -6.11
CA PHE A 31 9.36 -5.37 -7.57
C PHE A 31 10.82 -5.41 -8.04
N ASN A 32 11.25 -6.51 -8.63
CA ASN A 32 12.65 -6.73 -9.06
C ASN A 32 13.71 -6.64 -7.93
N THR A 33 13.32 -6.75 -6.66
CA THR A 33 14.23 -6.69 -5.49
C THR A 33 14.53 -8.06 -4.87
N TYR A 34 14.18 -9.16 -5.53
CA TYR A 34 14.42 -10.52 -4.99
C TYR A 34 15.90 -10.79 -4.69
N HIS A 35 16.81 -10.24 -5.50
CA HIS A 35 18.24 -10.36 -5.28
C HIS A 35 18.67 -9.74 -3.93
N GLU A 36 18.15 -8.55 -3.59
CA GLU A 36 18.42 -7.90 -2.31
C GLU A 36 17.87 -8.70 -1.12
N PHE A 37 16.71 -9.34 -1.29
CA PHE A 37 16.16 -10.25 -0.29
C PHE A 37 17.08 -11.46 -0.05
N VAL A 38 17.56 -12.08 -1.13
CA VAL A 38 18.49 -13.22 -1.06
C VAL A 38 19.80 -12.84 -0.38
N GLU A 39 20.29 -11.62 -0.58
CA GLU A 39 21.50 -11.15 0.09
C GLU A 39 21.30 -11.02 1.61
N SER A 40 20.19 -10.42 2.05
CA SER A 40 19.91 -10.22 3.47
C SER A 40 18.43 -9.84 3.69
N HIS A 41 17.74 -10.52 4.60
CA HIS A 41 16.34 -10.27 4.95
C HIS A 41 16.06 -10.50 6.45
N ILE A 42 14.86 -10.13 6.90
CA ILE A 42 14.40 -10.40 8.28
C ILE A 42 14.25 -11.91 8.48
N PRO A 43 14.76 -12.51 9.58
CA PRO A 43 14.69 -13.95 9.79
C PRO A 43 13.27 -14.51 9.67
N GLY A 44 13.12 -15.60 8.91
CA GLY A 44 11.84 -16.26 8.65
C GLY A 44 10.93 -15.53 7.66
N ALA A 45 11.38 -14.42 7.05
CA ALA A 45 10.63 -13.75 6.00
C ALA A 45 10.66 -14.53 4.68
N MET A 46 9.58 -14.44 3.92
CA MET A 46 9.53 -14.90 2.52
C MET A 46 9.48 -13.69 1.58
N PHE A 47 9.93 -13.86 0.34
CA PHE A 47 9.77 -12.81 -0.67
C PHE A 47 8.38 -12.86 -1.32
N LEU A 48 7.77 -11.70 -1.48
CA LEU A 48 6.47 -11.53 -2.10
C LEU A 48 6.54 -10.48 -3.22
N ASP A 49 6.53 -10.96 -4.46
CA ASP A 49 6.58 -10.09 -5.63
C ASP A 49 5.25 -9.33 -5.79
N THR A 50 5.31 -8.02 -5.95
CA THR A 50 4.13 -7.19 -6.25
C THR A 50 3.36 -7.65 -7.49
N CYS A 51 4.03 -8.28 -8.47
CA CYS A 51 3.40 -8.86 -9.65
C CYS A 51 2.41 -10.00 -9.33
N CYS A 52 2.47 -10.57 -8.12
CA CYS A 52 1.45 -11.52 -7.66
C CYS A 52 0.07 -10.87 -7.41
N PHE A 53 0.01 -9.53 -7.38
CA PHE A 53 -1.18 -8.77 -7.02
C PHE A 53 -1.57 -7.70 -8.05
N GLU A 54 -0.67 -7.30 -8.94
CA GLU A 54 -0.94 -6.32 -10.00
C GLU A 54 -0.17 -6.64 -11.28
N GLN A 55 -0.69 -6.20 -12.44
CA GLN A 55 -0.11 -6.53 -13.75
C GLN A 55 -0.21 -5.38 -14.76
N PRO A 56 0.75 -5.28 -15.72
CA PRO A 56 0.62 -4.39 -16.88
C PRO A 56 -0.61 -4.76 -17.75
N PRO A 57 -1.08 -3.84 -18.62
CA PRO A 57 -0.45 -2.56 -18.97
C PRO A 57 -0.78 -1.40 -18.03
N LEU A 58 -1.81 -1.53 -17.20
CA LEU A 58 -2.27 -0.44 -16.31
C LEU A 58 -1.78 -0.57 -14.87
N TRP A 59 -1.08 -1.65 -14.52
CA TRP A 59 -0.62 -1.93 -13.15
C TRP A 59 -1.78 -1.95 -12.14
N LYS A 60 -2.94 -2.46 -12.59
CA LYS A 60 -4.14 -2.63 -11.75
C LYS A 60 -4.09 -3.95 -11.00
N ILE A 61 -4.85 -4.02 -9.92
CA ILE A 61 -5.03 -5.21 -9.08
C ILE A 61 -5.54 -6.37 -9.96
N VAL A 62 -4.93 -7.55 -9.82
CA VAL A 62 -5.39 -8.79 -10.47
C VAL A 62 -6.71 -9.28 -9.86
N GLY A 63 -7.37 -10.23 -10.51
CA GLY A 63 -8.61 -10.81 -9.98
C GLY A 63 -8.43 -11.43 -8.59
N LEU A 64 -9.52 -11.45 -7.81
CA LEU A 64 -9.54 -12.16 -6.52
C LEU A 64 -9.12 -13.64 -6.63
N PRO A 65 -9.47 -14.40 -7.69
CA PRO A 65 -8.98 -15.77 -7.86
C PRO A 65 -7.45 -15.87 -7.85
N GLU A 66 -6.75 -15.00 -8.57
CA GLU A 66 -5.30 -14.95 -8.64
C GLU A 66 -4.68 -14.55 -7.29
N ILE A 67 -5.26 -13.56 -6.61
CA ILE A 67 -4.86 -13.18 -5.24
C ILE A 67 -4.97 -14.39 -4.29
N TYR A 68 -6.08 -15.14 -4.38
CA TYR A 68 -6.30 -16.31 -3.53
C TYR A 68 -5.38 -17.49 -3.89
N GLN A 69 -4.91 -17.61 -5.13
CA GLN A 69 -3.82 -18.54 -5.45
C GLN A 69 -2.52 -18.15 -4.78
N THR A 70 -2.19 -16.86 -4.74
CA THR A 70 -1.04 -16.35 -3.97
C THR A 70 -1.21 -16.65 -2.48
N PHE A 71 -2.40 -16.43 -1.90
CA PHE A 71 -2.66 -16.79 -0.50
C PHE A 71 -2.47 -18.28 -0.23
N LYS A 72 -2.96 -19.14 -1.12
CA LYS A 72 -2.77 -20.59 -1.03
C LYS A 72 -1.28 -20.96 -1.10
N LYS A 73 -0.54 -20.40 -2.07
CA LYS A 73 0.92 -20.62 -2.23
C LYS A 73 1.68 -20.31 -0.94
N PHE A 74 1.36 -19.19 -0.30
CA PHE A 74 2.04 -18.73 0.91
C PHE A 74 1.38 -19.17 2.23
N ARG A 75 0.37 -20.05 2.16
CA ARG A 75 -0.37 -20.57 3.31
C ARG A 75 -1.00 -19.48 4.18
N ILE A 76 -1.49 -18.42 3.55
CA ILE A 76 -2.25 -17.35 4.19
C ILE A 76 -3.70 -17.80 4.32
N ILE A 77 -4.21 -17.79 5.55
CA ILE A 77 -5.60 -18.11 5.89
C ILE A 77 -6.23 -16.92 6.63
N PRO A 78 -7.56 -16.84 6.79
CA PRO A 78 -8.22 -15.69 7.43
C PRO A 78 -7.71 -15.36 8.84
N SER A 79 -7.23 -16.36 9.60
CA SER A 79 -6.65 -16.18 10.93
C SER A 79 -5.14 -15.90 10.95
N SER A 80 -4.49 -15.81 9.78
CA SER A 80 -3.07 -15.44 9.71
C SER A 80 -2.87 -13.99 10.13
N THR A 81 -1.84 -13.75 10.95
CA THR A 81 -1.25 -12.42 11.07
C THR A 81 -0.19 -12.27 9.98
N VAL A 82 -0.37 -11.30 9.09
CA VAL A 82 0.60 -11.02 8.02
C VAL A 82 1.35 -9.74 8.33
N ILE A 83 2.68 -9.83 8.33
CA ILE A 83 3.57 -8.70 8.53
C ILE A 83 4.31 -8.44 7.23
N LEU A 84 4.19 -7.21 6.73
CA LEU A 84 4.76 -6.78 5.47
C LEU A 84 5.83 -5.72 5.74
N TYR A 85 6.93 -5.81 5.01
CA TYR A 85 7.95 -4.77 4.94
C TYR A 85 8.55 -4.78 3.55
N GLY A 86 9.31 -3.76 3.18
CA GLY A 86 9.98 -3.70 1.89
C GLY A 86 11.32 -2.99 1.95
N ARG A 87 11.93 -2.88 0.77
CA ARG A 87 12.98 -1.91 0.47
C ARG A 87 12.41 -0.53 0.20
N GLN A 88 11.14 -0.49 -0.19
CA GLN A 88 10.36 0.70 -0.44
C GLN A 88 9.00 0.53 0.24
N VAL A 89 8.66 1.44 1.14
CA VAL A 89 7.46 1.33 1.98
C VAL A 89 6.17 1.29 1.17
N ALA A 90 6.17 1.96 0.03
CA ALA A 90 5.04 1.96 -0.89
C ALA A 90 4.73 0.58 -1.49
N ALA A 91 5.73 -0.31 -1.63
CA ALA A 91 5.52 -1.68 -2.11
C ALA A 91 4.76 -2.52 -1.06
N ALA A 92 5.23 -2.49 0.19
CA ALA A 92 4.59 -3.18 1.29
C ALA A 92 3.18 -2.64 1.55
N ALA A 93 3.02 -1.31 1.53
CA ALA A 93 1.72 -0.65 1.67
C ALA A 93 0.74 -1.04 0.54
N ARG A 94 1.22 -1.14 -0.70
CA ARG A 94 0.40 -1.59 -1.83
C ARG A 94 -0.16 -2.99 -1.60
N VAL A 95 0.69 -3.94 -1.26
CA VAL A 95 0.24 -5.32 -1.00
C VAL A 95 -0.65 -5.40 0.24
N ALA A 96 -0.36 -4.63 1.30
CA ALA A 96 -1.22 -4.55 2.49
C ALA A 96 -2.64 -4.08 2.14
N HIS A 97 -2.77 -3.02 1.34
CA HIS A 97 -4.07 -2.52 0.86
C HIS A 97 -4.83 -3.58 0.04
N ILE A 98 -4.14 -4.28 -0.87
CA ILE A 98 -4.75 -5.34 -1.69
C ILE A 98 -5.20 -6.52 -0.83
N MET A 99 -4.41 -6.90 0.19
CA MET A 99 -4.77 -7.97 1.11
C MET A 99 -5.97 -7.60 2.00
N LEU A 100 -6.08 -6.34 2.46
CA LEU A 100 -7.28 -5.82 3.13
C LEU A 100 -8.50 -5.89 2.19
N TYR A 101 -8.34 -5.48 0.93
CA TYR A 101 -9.37 -5.61 -0.10
C TYR A 101 -9.78 -7.07 -0.33
N ALA A 102 -8.83 -8.00 -0.31
CA ALA A 102 -9.06 -9.43 -0.50
C ALA A 102 -9.75 -10.11 0.69
N GLY A 103 -9.80 -9.44 1.86
CA GLY A 103 -10.51 -9.90 3.06
C GLY A 103 -9.62 -10.34 4.22
N LEU A 104 -8.31 -10.12 4.17
CA LEU A 104 -7.42 -10.39 5.30
C LEU A 104 -7.49 -9.24 6.31
N SER A 105 -7.69 -9.55 7.59
CA SER A 105 -7.96 -8.51 8.60
C SER A 105 -6.77 -8.11 9.47
N ASP A 106 -5.85 -9.05 9.79
CA ASP A 106 -4.71 -8.79 10.69
C ASP A 106 -3.43 -8.61 9.89
N ILE A 107 -3.27 -7.39 9.36
CA ILE A 107 -2.11 -6.97 8.59
C ILE A 107 -1.31 -5.95 9.40
N ARG A 108 0.00 -6.12 9.41
CA ARG A 108 0.95 -5.19 10.03
C ARG A 108 1.99 -4.74 9.00
N LEU A 109 2.45 -3.51 9.13
CA LEU A 109 3.57 -2.95 8.39
C LEU A 109 4.72 -2.68 9.34
N LEU A 110 5.93 -3.11 8.98
CA LEU A 110 7.12 -2.77 9.75
C LEU A 110 7.45 -1.28 9.54
N ASP A 111 7.34 -0.51 10.61
CA ASP A 111 7.73 0.89 10.63
C ASP A 111 9.26 1.03 10.52
N GLY A 112 9.72 1.94 9.66
CA GLY A 112 11.14 2.03 9.25
C GLY A 112 11.55 1.07 8.12
N ASP A 113 10.67 0.15 7.73
CA ASP A 113 10.92 -0.84 6.69
C ASP A 113 12.22 -1.65 6.95
N TYR A 114 12.80 -2.26 5.90
CA TYR A 114 14.07 -2.98 6.07
C TYR A 114 15.23 -2.08 6.52
N ALA A 115 15.26 -0.83 6.07
CA ALA A 115 16.32 0.12 6.40
C ALA A 115 16.40 0.38 7.92
N GLY A 116 15.25 0.65 8.55
CA GLY A 116 15.15 0.85 10.00
C GLY A 116 15.46 -0.43 10.79
N TYR A 117 15.04 -1.60 10.28
CA TYR A 117 15.42 -2.89 10.88
C TYR A 117 16.94 -3.10 10.88
N LYS A 118 17.63 -2.82 9.77
CA LYS A 118 19.09 -2.94 9.68
C LYS A 118 19.82 -1.99 10.61
N GLN A 119 19.34 -0.75 10.75
CA GLN A 119 19.92 0.22 11.68
C GLN A 119 19.79 -0.21 13.15
N SER A 120 18.81 -1.07 13.46
CA SER A 120 18.60 -1.62 14.80
C SER A 120 19.58 -2.75 15.17
N ASN A 121 20.54 -3.09 14.29
CA ASN A 121 21.55 -4.14 14.49
C ASN A 121 20.96 -5.52 14.88
N LEU A 122 19.76 -5.81 14.37
CA LEU A 122 19.09 -7.09 14.60
C LEU A 122 19.60 -8.16 13.61
N PRO A 123 19.48 -9.46 13.96
CA PRO A 123 19.90 -10.54 13.07
C PRO A 123 19.18 -10.52 11.73
N THR A 124 19.88 -10.95 10.68
CA THR A 124 19.35 -11.13 9.32
C THR A 124 19.68 -12.53 8.81
N GLU A 125 18.85 -13.04 7.89
CA GLU A 125 19.08 -14.27 7.15
C GLU A 125 19.45 -13.96 5.70
N SER A 126 20.04 -14.93 5.00
CA SER A 126 20.37 -14.86 3.58
C SER A 126 19.95 -16.16 2.87
N GLY A 127 19.87 -16.12 1.55
CA GLY A 127 19.34 -17.19 0.72
C GLY A 127 17.88 -16.98 0.33
N GLY A 128 17.43 -17.71 -0.69
CA GLY A 128 16.03 -17.72 -1.09
C GLY A 128 15.19 -18.62 -0.17
N HIS A 129 13.99 -18.18 0.20
CA HIS A 129 13.08 -19.06 0.91
C HIS A 129 12.38 -20.01 -0.06
N ASN A 130 12.81 -21.27 -0.09
CA ASN A 130 12.08 -22.33 -0.77
C ASN A 130 10.92 -22.79 0.11
N LEU A 131 9.70 -22.36 -0.21
CA LEU A 131 8.53 -23.05 0.30
C LEU A 131 8.56 -24.47 -0.27
N LYS A 132 8.81 -25.47 0.57
CA LYS A 132 8.55 -26.86 0.18
C LYS A 132 7.08 -26.95 -0.25
N ASP A 133 6.81 -27.58 -1.38
CA ASP A 133 5.47 -27.87 -1.89
C ASP A 133 4.74 -28.81 -0.92
N VAL A 134 4.23 -28.25 0.18
CA VAL A 134 3.23 -28.92 1.01
C VAL A 134 1.90 -28.44 0.51
N ALA A 135 1.17 -29.34 -0.16
CA ALA A 135 -0.20 -29.11 -0.58
C ALA A 135 -1.02 -28.68 0.65
N MET A 136 -1.62 -27.50 0.57
CA MET A 136 -2.73 -27.17 1.47
C MET A 136 -3.99 -27.80 0.90
N GLU A 137 -4.61 -28.68 1.68
CA GLU A 137 -5.97 -29.14 1.44
C GLU A 137 -6.95 -28.04 1.81
N GLY A 138 -7.84 -27.68 0.89
CA GLY A 138 -8.87 -26.66 1.08
C GLY A 138 -8.45 -25.23 0.73
N VAL A 139 -9.44 -24.44 0.29
CA VAL A 139 -9.31 -22.99 0.11
C VAL A 139 -9.99 -22.36 1.32
N ALA A 140 -9.23 -21.68 2.18
CA ALA A 140 -9.86 -20.90 3.23
C ALA A 140 -10.69 -19.79 2.60
N ALA A 141 -11.95 -19.66 3.01
CA ALA A 141 -12.87 -18.70 2.42
C ALA A 141 -12.56 -17.28 2.94
N PHE A 142 -12.26 -16.37 2.02
CA PHE A 142 -12.12 -14.95 2.30
C PHE A 142 -13.37 -14.19 1.83
N ILE A 143 -13.72 -13.13 2.55
CA ILE A 143 -14.78 -12.21 2.15
C ILE A 143 -14.12 -10.90 1.73
N ALA A 144 -14.09 -10.63 0.43
CA ALA A 144 -13.47 -9.42 -0.10
C ALA A 144 -14.20 -8.15 0.39
N ASN A 145 -13.42 -7.16 0.80
CA ASN A 145 -13.90 -5.83 1.14
C ASN A 145 -13.82 -4.91 -0.07
N ARG A 146 -14.81 -5.04 -0.96
CA ARG A 146 -14.82 -4.35 -2.27
C ARG A 146 -14.85 -2.83 -2.18
N SER A 147 -15.28 -2.26 -1.05
CA SER A 147 -15.32 -0.80 -0.89
C SER A 147 -13.95 -0.17 -0.73
N LEU A 148 -12.88 -0.94 -0.50
CA LEU A 148 -11.52 -0.41 -0.33
C LEU A 148 -10.83 -0.06 -1.66
N VAL A 149 -11.43 -0.45 -2.79
CA VAL A 149 -10.95 -0.18 -4.14
C VAL A 149 -12.08 0.47 -4.93
N CYS A 150 -11.78 1.51 -5.69
CA CYS A 150 -12.74 2.11 -6.60
C CYS A 150 -12.18 2.22 -8.02
N ASP A 151 -13.09 2.29 -8.99
CA ASP A 151 -12.76 2.48 -10.40
C ASP A 151 -12.85 3.95 -10.80
N LYS A 152 -12.57 4.23 -12.08
CA LYS A 152 -12.61 5.59 -12.63
C LYS A 152 -13.99 6.24 -12.55
N SER A 153 -15.06 5.45 -12.65
CA SER A 153 -16.44 5.98 -12.58
C SER A 153 -16.72 6.54 -11.20
N ILE A 154 -16.38 5.77 -10.15
CA ILE A 154 -16.48 6.22 -8.76
C ILE A 154 -15.53 7.41 -8.52
N ALA A 155 -14.29 7.37 -9.03
CA ALA A 155 -13.36 8.49 -8.88
C ALA A 155 -13.90 9.79 -9.48
N LYS A 156 -14.55 9.72 -10.65
CA LYS A 156 -15.24 10.87 -11.29
C LYS A 156 -16.38 11.41 -10.42
N SER A 157 -17.21 10.54 -9.84
CA SER A 157 -18.35 11.00 -9.02
C SER A 157 -17.90 11.76 -7.77
N LEU A 158 -16.75 11.41 -7.18
CA LEU A 158 -16.20 12.12 -6.01
C LEU A 158 -15.81 13.58 -6.30
N LEU A 159 -15.58 13.95 -7.57
CA LEU A 159 -15.29 15.34 -7.97
C LEU A 159 -16.56 16.22 -7.97
N GLU A 160 -17.73 15.59 -8.07
CA GLU A 160 -19.03 16.27 -8.14
C GLU A 160 -19.73 16.31 -6.76
N GLU A 161 -19.29 15.47 -5.82
CA GLU A 161 -19.87 15.34 -4.49
C GLU A 161 -19.28 16.35 -3.49
N ARG A 162 -20.15 17.13 -2.82
CA ARG A 162 -19.74 18.16 -1.84
C ARG A 162 -18.94 17.61 -0.64
N ASN A 163 -19.30 16.42 -0.17
CA ASN A 163 -18.69 15.77 1.00
C ASN A 163 -17.79 14.59 0.57
N ALA A 164 -17.07 14.78 -0.53
CA ALA A 164 -16.14 13.81 -1.07
C ALA A 164 -14.79 14.48 -1.40
N SER A 165 -13.75 13.67 -1.57
CA SER A 165 -12.44 14.13 -2.02
C SER A 165 -11.74 13.01 -2.81
N LEU A 166 -11.45 13.30 -4.07
CA LEU A 166 -10.43 12.57 -4.82
C LEU A 166 -9.07 13.19 -4.50
N VAL A 167 -8.13 12.38 -4.02
CA VAL A 167 -6.89 12.86 -3.40
C VAL A 167 -5.66 12.36 -4.17
N SER A 168 -4.89 13.31 -4.68
CA SER A 168 -3.65 13.07 -5.41
C SER A 168 -2.46 12.92 -4.45
N VAL A 169 -1.97 11.70 -4.30
CA VAL A 169 -0.76 11.37 -3.53
C VAL A 169 0.44 11.37 -4.47
N ARG A 170 0.69 12.52 -5.09
CA ARG A 170 1.72 12.74 -6.11
C ARG A 170 2.64 13.89 -5.70
N SER A 171 3.87 13.90 -6.21
CA SER A 171 4.82 14.97 -5.89
C SER A 171 4.35 16.33 -6.43
N PRO A 172 4.80 17.46 -5.88
CA PRO A 172 4.43 18.79 -6.40
C PRO A 172 4.71 18.95 -7.90
N LYS A 173 5.79 18.36 -8.41
CA LYS A 173 6.17 18.42 -9.84
C LYS A 173 5.21 17.63 -10.74
N GLU A 174 4.59 16.58 -10.22
CA GLU A 174 3.56 15.83 -10.94
C GLU A 174 2.24 16.61 -10.95
N VAL A 175 1.82 17.10 -9.79
CA VAL A 175 0.55 17.82 -9.60
C VAL A 175 0.50 19.11 -10.43
N ASN A 176 1.60 19.87 -10.47
CA ASN A 176 1.70 21.09 -11.28
C ASN A 176 2.06 20.85 -12.76
N GLY A 177 2.11 19.60 -13.21
CA GLY A 177 2.35 19.23 -14.61
C GLY A 177 3.76 19.48 -15.14
N ARG A 178 4.76 19.70 -14.28
CA ARG A 178 6.17 19.80 -14.71
C ARG A 178 6.70 18.46 -15.23
N CYS A 179 6.29 17.34 -14.64
CA CYS A 179 6.57 15.99 -15.11
C CYS A 179 5.38 15.05 -14.92
N SER A 180 5.42 13.86 -15.54
CA SER A 180 4.46 12.79 -15.26
C SER A 180 4.82 11.99 -14.00
N GLY A 181 6.11 11.96 -13.66
CA GLY A 181 6.70 11.14 -12.60
C GLY A 181 7.27 9.80 -13.10
N TYR A 182 6.88 9.34 -14.28
CA TYR A 182 7.14 7.98 -14.75
C TYR A 182 7.65 7.98 -16.19
N SER A 183 8.67 7.18 -16.48
CA SER A 183 9.24 7.07 -17.84
C SER A 183 8.25 6.54 -18.88
N TYR A 184 7.28 5.73 -18.45
CA TYR A 184 6.26 5.11 -19.30
C TYR A 184 4.94 5.90 -19.39
N ILE A 185 4.81 7.02 -18.67
CA ILE A 185 3.65 7.92 -18.75
C ILE A 185 4.09 9.23 -19.40
N LYS A 186 3.57 9.53 -20.59
CA LYS A 186 3.96 10.75 -21.32
C LYS A 186 3.20 11.99 -20.86
N GLN A 187 1.92 11.83 -20.55
CA GLN A 187 0.99 12.88 -20.18
C GLN A 187 1.35 13.45 -18.81
N LYS A 188 1.41 14.77 -18.73
CA LYS A 188 1.71 15.53 -17.52
C LYS A 188 0.45 16.22 -17.01
N GLY A 189 0.46 16.60 -15.74
CA GLY A 189 -0.66 17.22 -15.07
C GLY A 189 -1.30 16.26 -14.09
N ASP A 190 -2.48 16.63 -13.64
CA ASP A 190 -3.23 15.91 -12.63
C ASP A 190 -4.73 15.99 -12.89
N ILE A 191 -5.51 15.23 -12.13
CA ILE A 191 -6.96 15.22 -12.26
C ILE A 191 -7.53 16.55 -11.79
N ILE A 192 -8.20 17.28 -12.69
CA ILE A 192 -8.82 18.57 -12.38
C ILE A 192 -9.86 18.37 -11.27
N GLY A 193 -9.74 19.18 -10.21
CA GLY A 193 -10.61 19.11 -9.03
C GLY A 193 -10.14 18.15 -7.94
N ALA A 194 -9.10 17.35 -8.17
CA ALA A 194 -8.47 16.58 -7.11
C ALA A 194 -7.77 17.49 -6.11
N LYS A 195 -7.80 17.09 -4.84
CA LYS A 195 -7.05 17.75 -3.76
C LYS A 195 -5.66 17.14 -3.63
N TRP A 196 -4.68 17.94 -3.25
CA TRP A 196 -3.33 17.42 -3.07
C TRP A 196 -3.22 16.73 -1.71
N GLY A 197 -2.89 15.45 -1.71
CA GLY A 197 -2.74 14.64 -0.50
C GLY A 197 -1.33 14.64 0.06
N HIS A 198 -0.45 15.53 -0.40
CA HIS A 198 0.99 15.45 -0.17
C HIS A 198 1.61 14.15 -0.70
N ALA A 199 2.93 14.04 -0.71
CA ALA A 199 3.64 12.79 -0.97
C ALA A 199 5.10 12.95 -0.56
N GLY A 200 5.88 13.51 -1.47
CA GLY A 200 7.32 13.56 -1.40
C GLY A 200 7.90 14.33 -2.58
N THR A 201 9.21 14.39 -2.66
CA THR A 201 9.90 15.23 -3.67
C THR A 201 9.86 14.65 -5.09
N SER A 202 9.52 13.36 -5.24
CA SER A 202 9.46 12.64 -6.52
C SER A 202 8.36 11.57 -6.57
N ALA A 203 8.25 10.88 -7.70
CA ALA A 203 7.29 9.78 -7.89
C ALA A 203 7.56 8.52 -7.04
N TYR A 204 8.72 8.47 -6.40
CA TYR A 204 9.24 7.30 -5.69
C TYR A 204 9.50 7.56 -4.19
N LEU A 205 9.18 8.76 -3.71
CA LEU A 205 9.47 9.18 -2.34
C LEU A 205 8.19 9.65 -1.63
N MET A 206 8.20 9.56 -0.30
CA MET A 206 7.06 9.81 0.58
C MET A 206 7.48 10.63 1.83
N GLU A 207 8.39 11.60 1.69
CA GLU A 207 8.97 12.36 2.82
C GLU A 207 7.95 13.20 3.61
N ASP A 208 6.76 13.48 3.05
CA ASP A 208 5.69 14.14 3.80
C ASP A 208 4.98 13.18 4.77
N TYR A 209 5.24 11.88 4.66
CA TYR A 209 4.65 10.80 5.47
C TYR A 209 5.67 10.09 6.37
N PHE A 210 6.95 10.12 6.00
CA PHE A 210 8.03 9.44 6.70
C PHE A 210 9.15 10.42 7.06
N GLY A 211 9.71 10.26 8.26
CA GLY A 211 10.90 10.96 8.70
C GLY A 211 12.15 10.57 7.89
N PRO A 212 13.27 11.30 8.07
CA PRO A 212 14.53 11.02 7.38
C PRO A 212 15.14 9.65 7.73
N ASP A 213 14.65 9.02 8.79
CA ASP A 213 14.99 7.67 9.26
C ASP A 213 14.05 6.58 8.69
N ASN A 214 13.17 6.93 7.76
CA ASN A 214 12.12 6.09 7.15
C ASN A 214 11.00 5.63 8.09
N TYR A 215 10.94 6.16 9.32
CA TYR A 215 9.82 5.87 10.23
C TYR A 215 8.63 6.78 9.90
N ILE A 216 7.41 6.27 10.06
CA ILE A 216 6.20 7.03 9.81
C ILE A 216 6.13 8.23 10.76
N LEU A 217 5.76 9.39 10.22
CA LEU A 217 5.47 10.56 11.03
C LEU A 217 4.22 10.30 11.90
N PRO A 218 4.05 11.02 13.03
CA PRO A 218 2.84 10.89 13.84
C PRO A 218 1.60 11.05 12.96
N LEU A 219 0.65 10.09 13.03
CA LEU A 219 -0.51 10.08 12.14
C LEU A 219 -1.35 11.36 12.26
N GLU A 220 -1.38 12.01 13.42
CA GLU A 220 -2.04 13.30 13.62
C GLU A 220 -1.36 14.44 12.84
N HIS A 221 -0.05 14.35 12.59
CA HIS A 221 0.65 15.29 11.71
C HIS A 221 0.16 15.12 10.27
N ILE A 222 0.09 13.88 9.79
CA ILE A 222 -0.41 13.55 8.44
C ILE A 222 -1.88 13.98 8.29
N GLU A 223 -2.72 13.74 9.31
CA GLU A 223 -4.12 14.19 9.31
C GLU A 223 -4.24 15.71 9.19
N ARG A 224 -3.39 16.48 9.87
CA ARG A 224 -3.37 17.95 9.75
C ARG A 224 -2.96 18.45 8.36
N LEU A 225 -2.03 17.77 7.69
CA LEU A 225 -1.67 18.10 6.31
C LEU A 225 -2.91 17.98 5.40
N TRP A 226 -3.62 16.86 5.50
CA TRP A 226 -4.87 16.63 4.78
C TRP A 226 -5.97 17.63 5.12
N GLU A 227 -6.17 17.96 6.40
CA GLU A 227 -7.16 18.94 6.83
C GLU A 227 -6.88 20.34 6.22
N SER A 228 -5.60 20.72 6.08
CA SER A 228 -5.20 22.00 5.46
C SER A 228 -5.56 22.08 3.97
N GLU A 229 -5.65 20.94 3.30
CA GLU A 229 -6.08 20.77 1.90
C GLU A 229 -7.59 20.51 1.78
N GLY A 230 -8.32 20.58 2.90
CA GLY A 230 -9.76 20.33 2.97
C GLY A 230 -10.14 18.86 2.78
N ILE A 231 -9.21 17.92 2.98
CA ILE A 231 -9.44 16.47 2.96
C ILE A 231 -9.82 16.06 4.39
N LEU A 232 -11.11 15.74 4.60
CA LEU A 232 -11.66 15.61 5.95
C LEU A 232 -12.11 14.17 6.23
N LYS A 233 -11.88 13.70 7.46
CA LYS A 233 -12.18 12.33 7.92
C LYS A 233 -13.63 11.85 7.79
N HIS A 234 -14.57 12.78 7.63
CA HIS A 234 -16.00 12.51 7.52
C HIS A 234 -16.50 12.60 6.06
N HIS A 235 -15.61 12.88 5.11
CA HIS A 235 -15.90 12.80 3.68
C HIS A 235 -15.69 11.36 3.17
N LYS A 236 -16.25 11.08 2.00
CA LYS A 236 -15.78 9.98 1.15
C LYS A 236 -14.44 10.34 0.55
N VAL A 237 -13.42 9.51 0.73
CA VAL A 237 -12.06 9.85 0.27
C VAL A 237 -11.47 8.71 -0.55
N ALA A 238 -11.12 9.00 -1.81
CA ALA A 238 -10.36 8.09 -2.65
C ALA A 238 -8.95 8.64 -2.86
N PHE A 239 -7.93 7.86 -2.50
CA PHE A 239 -6.54 8.20 -2.78
C PHE A 239 -6.12 7.64 -4.13
N TYR A 240 -5.32 8.38 -4.88
CA TYR A 240 -4.70 7.92 -6.13
C TYR A 240 -3.30 8.49 -6.30
N CYS A 241 -2.50 7.88 -7.17
CA CYS A 241 -1.22 8.45 -7.63
C CYS A 241 -1.00 8.08 -9.11
N GLY A 242 0.22 7.74 -9.54
CA GLY A 242 0.44 7.19 -10.88
C GLY A 242 -0.28 5.85 -11.09
N THR A 243 0.06 4.88 -10.23
CA THR A 243 -0.38 3.47 -10.28
C THR A 243 -0.64 2.91 -8.86
N ALA A 244 -1.22 3.74 -7.98
CA ALA A 244 -1.73 3.38 -6.65
C ALA A 244 -0.77 2.95 -5.52
N TRP A 245 0.55 2.84 -5.74
CA TRP A 245 1.49 2.50 -4.65
C TRP A 245 1.52 3.53 -3.51
N ARG A 246 1.83 4.79 -3.83
CA ARG A 246 1.80 5.91 -2.86
C ARG A 246 0.41 6.16 -2.29
N ALA A 247 -0.63 5.96 -3.11
CA ALA A 247 -2.02 6.04 -2.65
C ALA A 247 -2.33 5.01 -1.54
N SER A 248 -1.74 3.82 -1.62
CA SER A 248 -1.90 2.77 -0.62
C SER A 248 -1.27 3.16 0.73
N VAL A 249 -0.14 3.89 0.72
CA VAL A 249 0.45 4.47 1.94
C VAL A 249 -0.52 5.44 2.60
N ALA A 250 -1.04 6.41 1.84
CA ALA A 250 -1.99 7.39 2.35
C ALA A 250 -3.28 6.72 2.86
N PHE A 251 -3.80 5.74 2.12
CA PHE A 251 -4.92 4.92 2.55
C PHE A 251 -4.65 4.25 3.90
N LEU A 252 -3.47 3.65 4.09
CA LEU A 252 -3.14 2.97 5.34
C LEU A 252 -2.95 3.92 6.52
N CYS A 253 -2.47 5.15 6.27
CA CYS A 253 -2.46 6.21 7.29
C CYS A 253 -3.91 6.57 7.71
N ALA A 254 -4.80 6.81 6.76
CA ALA A 254 -6.21 7.09 7.03
C ALA A 254 -6.93 5.90 7.70
N TYR A 255 -6.60 4.68 7.26
CA TYR A 255 -7.10 3.43 7.86
C TYR A 255 -6.66 3.30 9.32
N SER A 256 -5.41 3.66 9.64
CA SER A 256 -4.86 3.67 11.00
C SER A 256 -5.52 4.72 11.89
N LEU A 257 -5.81 5.90 11.34
CA LEU A 257 -6.59 6.95 11.99
C LEU A 257 -8.07 6.58 12.19
N GLY A 258 -8.51 5.47 11.58
CA GLY A 258 -9.87 4.99 11.71
C GLY A 258 -10.85 5.66 10.75
N TRP A 259 -10.40 6.29 9.67
CA TRP A 259 -11.30 6.82 8.65
C TRP A 259 -12.18 5.67 8.10
N LYS A 260 -13.44 5.98 7.78
CA LYS A 260 -14.48 4.98 7.50
C LYS A 260 -14.76 4.80 6.02
N ASP A 261 -14.95 5.91 5.31
CA ASP A 261 -15.36 5.92 3.90
C ASP A 261 -14.14 6.27 3.03
N ILE A 262 -13.19 5.33 3.02
CA ILE A 262 -11.91 5.48 2.32
C ILE A 262 -11.68 4.34 1.33
N CYS A 263 -11.09 4.67 0.19
CA CYS A 263 -10.69 3.70 -0.82
C CYS A 263 -9.47 4.17 -1.60
N VAL A 264 -8.94 3.29 -2.46
CA VAL A 264 -7.90 3.64 -3.43
C VAL A 264 -8.51 3.57 -4.84
N TYR A 265 -8.37 4.64 -5.60
CA TYR A 265 -8.62 4.61 -7.04
C TYR A 265 -7.42 3.93 -7.72
N ASP A 266 -7.61 2.66 -8.02
CA ASP A 266 -6.52 1.73 -8.39
C ASP A 266 -5.79 2.12 -9.67
N GLY A 267 -6.54 2.57 -10.67
CA GLY A 267 -5.98 2.94 -11.97
C GLY A 267 -5.14 4.22 -11.95
N GLY A 268 -5.37 5.10 -10.98
CA GLY A 268 -4.65 6.36 -10.83
C GLY A 268 -4.62 7.24 -12.08
N TRP A 269 -3.55 8.02 -12.20
CA TRP A 269 -3.30 8.90 -13.34
C TRP A 269 -3.14 8.11 -14.64
N LEU A 270 -2.50 6.94 -14.60
CA LEU A 270 -2.27 6.12 -15.79
C LEU A 270 -3.59 5.67 -16.44
N ASP A 271 -4.57 5.26 -15.64
CA ASP A 271 -5.91 4.91 -16.13
C ASP A 271 -6.70 6.16 -16.56
N TRP A 272 -6.58 7.26 -15.81
CA TRP A 272 -7.32 8.49 -16.10
C TRP A 272 -7.07 9.00 -17.53
N ILE A 273 -5.81 9.06 -17.94
CA ILE A 273 -5.40 9.58 -19.24
C ILE A 273 -5.71 8.66 -20.44
N GLN A 274 -6.12 7.41 -20.22
CA GLN A 274 -6.42 6.49 -21.34
C GLN A 274 -7.63 6.96 -22.17
N GLU A 275 -8.56 7.72 -21.58
CA GLU A 275 -9.74 8.25 -22.29
C GLU A 275 -9.48 9.60 -22.97
N GLU A 276 -8.50 10.38 -22.51
CA GLU A 276 -8.18 11.71 -23.08
C GLU A 276 -7.47 11.63 -24.44
N CYS A 277 -7.02 10.44 -24.88
CA CYS A 277 -6.43 10.24 -26.21
C CYS A 277 -7.46 9.92 -27.31
N SER A 278 -8.77 9.90 -27.01
CA SER A 278 -9.83 9.59 -27.99
C SER A 278 -10.59 10.82 -28.50
N LYS A 279 -9.99 12.01 -28.47
CA LYS A 279 -10.53 13.21 -29.14
C LYS A 279 -9.48 13.91 -29.97
#